data_AF-A0A7K3RBP7-F1
#
_entry.id   AF-A0A7K3RBP7-F1
#
_cell.length_a   1.000
_cell.length_b   1.000
_cell.length_c   1.000
_cell.angle_alpha   90.00
_cell.angle_beta   90.00
_cell.angle_gamma   90.00
#
_symmetry.space_group_name_H-M   'P 1'
#
loop_
_entity.id
_entity.type
_entity.pdbx_description
1 polymer ?
#
loop_
_entity_poly.entity_id
_entity_poly.type
_entity_poly.pdbx_seq_one_letter_code
_entity_poly.pdbx_strand_id
1 'polypeptide(L)'
;MKQSGAAGGTALGTLSRGTAGSPVPAGRAVRELLARAERLLESARAVPADRGDAVAAVRSVLDPLLDSLVGRELAAIPVSRLKDVTEGRLRLGALEQAGFGTVGQVHGTHRYELRQLPGVGAHTADQALAAAAQIAHAVRDTVSVRIDVDAPDDTSTALVVALHRLVEAGADARRAVDAARRLTER
;
A
#
# COMPACT_ATOMS: atom_id res chain seq x y z
N MET A 1 88.25 -13.25 -1.20
CA MET A 1 89.57 -12.75 -0.71
C MET A 1 89.69 -11.30 -1.19
N LYS A 2 89.92 -10.25 -0.40
CA LYS A 2 90.08 -10.03 1.04
C LYS A 2 89.67 -8.56 1.30
N GLN A 3 88.94 -8.35 2.40
CA GLN A 3 89.03 -7.28 3.42
C GLN A 3 88.80 -5.81 2.98
N SER A 4 87.79 -5.09 3.52
CA SER A 4 87.55 -4.67 4.93
C SER A 4 88.67 -3.76 5.43
N GLY A 5 88.50 -2.58 6.04
CA GLY A 5 87.44 -1.72 6.58
C GLY A 5 88.19 -0.41 6.97
N ALA A 6 87.74 0.61 7.71
CA ALA A 6 86.51 1.03 8.35
C ALA A 6 86.83 2.43 8.98
N ALA A 7 85.79 3.25 9.21
CA ALA A 7 85.70 4.36 10.18
C ALA A 7 86.61 5.61 9.98
N GLY A 8 86.16 6.85 10.16
CA GLY A 8 84.90 7.40 10.65
C GLY A 8 85.01 8.93 10.89
N GLY A 9 83.88 9.58 11.19
CA GLY A 9 83.79 10.95 11.74
C GLY A 9 83.31 12.03 10.75
N THR A 10 82.02 12.34 10.58
CA THR A 10 81.14 13.22 11.43
C THR A 10 81.54 14.71 11.32
N ALA A 11 80.72 15.73 11.05
CA ALA A 11 79.31 15.92 10.68
C ALA A 11 79.09 17.44 10.36
N LEU A 12 77.83 17.77 10.00
CA LEU A 12 77.16 19.09 9.94
C LEU A 12 77.21 19.77 8.56
N GLY A 13 76.11 20.18 7.93
CA GLY A 13 74.72 20.20 8.37
C GLY A 13 73.88 20.87 7.27
N THR A 14 73.13 20.03 6.55
CA THR A 14 71.82 20.25 5.91
C THR A 14 71.39 21.69 5.57
N LEU A 15 71.42 21.97 4.26
CA LEU A 15 70.58 22.99 3.63
C LEU A 15 69.11 22.53 3.63
N SER A 16 68.31 23.34 4.29
CA SER A 16 66.92 23.72 3.96
C SER A 16 66.26 23.01 2.78
N ARG A 17 65.11 22.38 3.06
CA ARG A 17 63.83 22.87 2.53
C ARG A 17 62.69 22.27 3.33
N GLY A 18 61.96 23.17 4.00
CA GLY A 18 60.64 22.84 4.49
C GLY A 18 59.71 22.49 3.32
N THR A 19 58.95 21.41 3.49
CA THR A 19 57.63 21.27 2.90
C THR A 19 56.68 20.96 4.03
N ALA A 20 56.32 22.00 4.78
CA ALA A 20 55.00 22.06 5.37
C ALA A 20 54.00 22.26 4.23
N GLY A 21 52.94 21.46 4.23
CA GLY A 21 51.73 21.64 3.43
C GLY A 21 51.40 20.41 2.59
N SER A 22 50.28 19.71 2.72
CA SER A 22 49.14 19.76 3.63
C SER A 22 48.43 18.41 3.47
N PRO A 23 47.71 17.86 4.47
CA PRO A 23 46.80 16.76 4.22
C PRO A 23 45.69 17.25 3.26
N VAL A 24 45.67 16.71 2.04
CA VAL A 24 44.56 16.89 1.09
C VAL A 24 43.27 16.41 1.78
N PRO A 25 42.14 17.14 1.65
CA PRO A 25 41.18 17.30 2.73
C PRO A 25 40.24 16.10 2.85
N ALA A 26 40.57 15.18 3.75
CA ALA A 26 39.67 14.11 4.17
C ALA A 26 38.26 14.65 4.47
N GLY A 27 38.15 15.86 5.04
CA GLY A 27 36.87 16.51 5.32
C GLY A 27 36.01 16.87 4.10
N ARG A 28 36.59 17.22 2.93
CA ARG A 28 35.79 17.51 1.73
C ARG A 28 35.25 16.22 1.12
N ALA A 29 36.10 15.22 0.94
CA ALA A 29 35.72 13.92 0.40
C ALA A 29 34.69 13.21 1.29
N VAL A 30 34.84 13.29 2.62
CA VAL A 30 33.86 12.76 3.58
C VAL A 30 32.53 13.51 3.48
N ARG A 31 32.53 14.84 3.36
CA ARG A 31 31.29 15.62 3.15
C ARG A 31 30.60 15.28 1.84
N GLU A 32 31.36 15.11 0.76
CA GLU A 32 30.80 14.71 -0.55
C GLU A 32 30.20 13.30 -0.50
N LEU A 33 30.86 12.37 0.21
CA LEU A 33 30.34 11.02 0.44
C LEU A 33 29.05 11.04 1.28
N LEU A 34 29.02 11.80 2.38
CA LEU A 34 27.82 11.98 3.20
C LEU A 34 26.66 12.56 2.39
N ALA A 35 26.91 13.63 1.64
CA ALA A 35 25.88 14.25 0.79
C ALA A 35 25.37 13.28 -0.28
N ARG A 36 26.23 12.39 -0.82
CA ARG A 36 25.80 11.35 -1.76
C ARG A 36 25.00 10.24 -1.07
N ALA A 37 25.39 9.83 0.13
CA ALA A 37 24.64 8.86 0.93
C ALA A 37 23.26 9.39 1.32
N GLU A 38 23.16 10.67 1.72
CA GLU A 38 21.90 11.35 2.02
C GLU A 38 20.97 11.37 0.79
N ARG A 39 21.47 11.78 -0.38
CA ARG A 39 20.69 11.76 -1.63
C ARG A 39 20.22 10.36 -2.01
N LEU A 40 21.07 9.34 -1.79
CA LEU A 40 20.72 7.96 -2.07
C LEU A 40 19.63 7.47 -1.10
N LEU A 41 19.75 7.78 0.19
CA LEU A 41 18.75 7.42 1.19
C LEU A 41 17.41 8.10 0.92
N GLU A 42 17.43 9.37 0.51
CA GLU A 42 16.22 10.09 0.11
C GLU A 42 15.56 9.45 -1.11
N SER A 43 16.35 9.12 -2.14
CA SER A 43 15.86 8.41 -3.32
C SER A 43 15.30 7.03 -2.97
N ALA A 44 15.95 6.31 -2.04
CA ALA A 44 15.47 5.03 -1.56
C ALA A 44 14.16 5.14 -0.78
N ARG A 45 13.96 6.20 0.00
CA ARG A 45 12.68 6.44 0.71
C ARG A 45 11.54 6.82 -0.25
N ALA A 46 11.84 7.55 -1.32
CA ALA A 46 10.85 7.96 -2.31
C ALA A 46 10.23 6.75 -3.06
N VAL A 47 11.03 5.73 -3.40
CA VAL A 47 10.56 4.60 -4.23
C VAL A 47 9.38 3.83 -3.62
N PRO A 48 9.41 3.38 -2.33
CA PRO A 48 8.26 2.75 -1.70
C PRO A 48 7.07 3.70 -1.54
N ALA A 49 7.30 4.99 -1.31
CA ALA A 49 6.25 5.99 -1.20
C ALA A 49 5.51 6.17 -2.54
N ASP A 50 6.25 6.37 -3.63
CA ASP A 50 5.69 6.49 -4.98
C ASP A 50 4.88 5.25 -5.40
N ARG A 51 5.37 4.06 -5.04
CA ARG A 51 4.64 2.80 -5.24
C ARG A 51 3.34 2.79 -4.44
N GLY A 52 3.38 3.24 -3.19
CA GLY A 52 2.22 3.36 -2.32
C GLY A 52 1.17 4.30 -2.89
N ASP A 53 1.60 5.49 -3.32
CA ASP A 53 0.74 6.50 -3.93
C ASP A 53 0.09 6.01 -5.22
N ALA A 54 0.85 5.30 -6.06
CA ALA A 54 0.31 4.72 -7.29
C ALA A 54 -0.73 3.61 -7.00
N VAL A 55 -0.54 2.78 -5.95
CA VAL A 55 -1.56 1.81 -5.52
C VAL A 55 -2.80 2.52 -4.96
N ALA A 56 -2.60 3.57 -4.16
CA ALA A 56 -3.69 4.35 -3.60
C ALA A 56 -4.53 5.02 -4.71
N ALA A 57 -3.88 5.56 -5.74
CA ALA A 57 -4.54 6.11 -6.91
C ALA A 57 -5.42 5.07 -7.62
N VAL A 58 -4.91 3.85 -7.87
CA VAL A 58 -5.71 2.77 -8.45
C VAL A 58 -6.91 2.42 -7.57
N ARG A 59 -6.70 2.25 -6.26
CA ARG A 59 -7.77 1.93 -5.30
C ARG A 59 -8.85 3.00 -5.26
N SER A 60 -8.48 4.28 -5.35
CA SER A 60 -9.44 5.39 -5.34
C SER A 60 -10.44 5.35 -6.51
N VAL A 61 -10.07 4.73 -7.63
CA VAL A 61 -10.95 4.53 -8.79
C VAL A 61 -11.65 3.17 -8.74
N LEU A 62 -10.93 2.12 -8.32
CA LEU A 62 -11.44 0.75 -8.31
C LEU A 62 -12.47 0.50 -7.21
N ASP A 63 -12.24 1.00 -6.00
CA ASP A 63 -13.10 0.69 -4.85
C ASP A 63 -14.56 1.18 -5.07
N PRO A 64 -14.83 2.41 -5.56
CA PRO A 64 -16.19 2.83 -5.88
C PRO A 64 -16.88 1.99 -6.96
N LEU A 65 -16.13 1.50 -7.95
CA LEU A 65 -16.65 0.62 -8.99
C LEU A 65 -17.09 -0.73 -8.39
N LEU A 66 -16.23 -1.31 -7.54
CA LEU A 66 -16.53 -2.55 -6.83
C LEU A 66 -17.72 -2.38 -5.89
N ASP A 67 -17.78 -1.29 -5.12
CA ASP A 67 -18.88 -1.02 -4.21
C ASP A 67 -20.21 -0.87 -4.96
N SER A 68 -20.19 -0.23 -6.14
CA SER A 68 -21.36 -0.11 -7.00
C SER A 68 -21.84 -1.48 -7.54
N LEU A 69 -20.91 -2.33 -7.97
CA LEU A 69 -21.21 -3.68 -8.45
C LEU A 69 -21.74 -4.58 -7.31
N VAL A 70 -21.07 -4.57 -6.15
CA VAL A 70 -21.51 -5.29 -4.95
C VAL A 70 -22.88 -4.80 -4.52
N GLY A 71 -23.13 -3.48 -4.53
CA GLY A 71 -24.44 -2.91 -4.20
C GLY A 71 -25.56 -3.42 -5.12
N ARG A 72 -25.31 -3.52 -6.43
CA ARG A 72 -26.26 -4.10 -7.39
C ARG A 72 -26.55 -5.57 -7.12
N GLU A 73 -25.51 -6.36 -6.91
CA GLU A 73 -25.65 -7.79 -6.59
C GLU A 73 -26.41 -8.00 -5.27
N LEU A 74 -26.04 -7.28 -4.21
CA LEU A 74 -26.73 -7.34 -2.92
C LEU A 74 -28.20 -6.93 -2.99
N ALA A 75 -28.55 -6.00 -3.88
CA ALA A 75 -29.94 -5.60 -4.11
C ALA A 75 -30.76 -6.70 -4.79
N ALA A 76 -30.14 -7.65 -5.48
CA ALA A 76 -30.82 -8.81 -6.06
C ALA A 76 -30.96 -9.99 -5.07
N ILE A 77 -30.19 -9.99 -3.97
CA ILE A 77 -30.22 -11.08 -2.98
C ILE A 77 -31.37 -10.87 -1.99
N PRO A 78 -32.33 -11.81 -1.87
CA PRO A 78 -33.41 -11.72 -0.90
C PRO A 78 -32.91 -11.73 0.55
N VAL A 79 -33.60 -11.00 1.43
CA VAL A 79 -33.29 -10.94 2.88
C VAL A 79 -33.32 -12.33 3.56
N SER A 80 -34.06 -13.29 2.97
CA SER A 80 -34.13 -14.67 3.45
C SER A 80 -32.76 -15.36 3.51
N ARG A 81 -31.80 -14.97 2.64
CA ARG A 81 -30.43 -15.51 2.61
C ARG A 81 -29.62 -15.16 3.85
N LEU A 82 -30.00 -14.14 4.62
CA LEU A 82 -29.35 -13.85 5.91
C LEU A 82 -29.55 -14.97 6.93
N LYS A 83 -30.65 -15.73 6.82
CA LYS A 83 -30.93 -16.86 7.70
C LYS A 83 -29.94 -18.00 7.50
N ASP A 84 -29.53 -18.23 6.25
CA ASP A 84 -28.59 -19.31 5.89
C ASP A 84 -27.21 -19.08 6.51
N VAL A 85 -26.77 -17.82 6.56
CA VAL A 85 -25.47 -17.41 7.13
C VAL A 85 -25.50 -17.37 8.67
N THR A 86 -26.68 -17.19 9.26
CA THR A 86 -26.86 -17.09 10.73
C THR A 86 -27.32 -18.41 11.37
N GLU A 87 -27.26 -19.52 10.63
CA GLU A 87 -27.72 -20.85 11.08
C GLU A 87 -29.18 -20.86 11.58
N GLY A 88 -30.04 -20.03 11.00
CA GLY A 88 -31.45 -19.98 11.39
C GLY A 88 -31.77 -19.15 12.62
N ARG A 89 -30.78 -18.55 13.29
CA ARG A 89 -30.98 -17.82 14.56
C ARG A 89 -31.55 -16.41 14.39
N LEU A 90 -31.50 -15.86 13.18
CA LEU A 90 -32.03 -14.53 12.89
C LEU A 90 -33.55 -14.58 12.69
N ARG A 91 -34.28 -13.78 13.49
CA ARG A 91 -35.73 -13.59 13.32
C ARG A 91 -36.01 -12.59 12.19
N LEU A 92 -36.11 -13.09 10.96
CA LEU A 92 -36.35 -12.29 9.76
C LEU A 92 -37.69 -11.54 9.76
N GLY A 93 -38.71 -12.05 10.45
CA GLY A 93 -40.06 -11.48 10.39
C GLY A 93 -40.14 -10.00 10.79
N ALA A 94 -39.28 -9.53 11.70
CA ALA A 94 -39.25 -8.11 12.08
C ALA A 94 -38.62 -7.22 10.98
N LEU A 95 -37.65 -7.74 10.23
CA LEU A 95 -37.02 -7.03 9.11
C LEU A 95 -37.97 -7.00 7.90
N GLU A 96 -38.62 -8.13 7.60
CA GLU A 96 -39.61 -8.22 6.52
C GLU A 96 -40.82 -7.31 6.78
N GLN A 97 -41.33 -7.29 8.01
CA GLN A 97 -42.41 -6.37 8.42
C GLN A 97 -42.00 -4.90 8.35
N ALA A 98 -40.72 -4.61 8.55
CA ALA A 98 -40.15 -3.27 8.39
C ALA A 98 -39.87 -2.89 6.93
N GLY A 99 -40.18 -3.76 5.96
CA GLY A 99 -40.04 -3.48 4.52
C GLY A 99 -38.66 -3.81 3.94
N PHE A 100 -37.80 -4.49 4.68
CA PHE A 100 -36.53 -5.00 4.17
C PHE A 100 -36.77 -6.27 3.36
N GLY A 101 -36.67 -6.18 2.04
CA GLY A 101 -36.80 -7.30 1.12
C GLY A 101 -35.46 -7.87 0.64
N THR A 102 -34.37 -7.10 0.74
CA THR A 102 -33.07 -7.49 0.16
C THR A 102 -31.91 -7.33 1.14
N VAL A 103 -30.83 -8.08 0.91
CA VAL A 103 -29.59 -7.96 1.69
C VAL A 103 -28.97 -6.57 1.50
N GLY A 104 -29.05 -6.00 0.30
CA GLY A 104 -28.56 -4.65 0.01
C GLY A 104 -29.18 -3.57 0.89
N GLN A 105 -30.48 -3.67 1.17
CA GLN A 105 -31.16 -2.73 2.08
C GLN A 105 -30.62 -2.84 3.52
N VAL A 106 -30.42 -4.07 4.02
CA VAL A 106 -29.87 -4.29 5.37
C VAL A 106 -28.41 -3.81 5.45
N HIS A 107 -27.59 -4.12 4.43
CA HIS A 107 -26.19 -3.72 4.37
C HIS A 107 -26.01 -2.20 4.28
N GLY A 108 -26.90 -1.50 3.59
CA GLY A 108 -26.87 -0.04 3.46
C GLY A 108 -27.44 0.71 4.68
N THR A 109 -28.00 0.02 5.67
CA THR A 109 -28.64 0.65 6.83
C THR A 109 -27.69 0.71 8.02
N HIS A 110 -27.79 1.76 8.83
CA HIS A 110 -26.97 1.86 10.04
C HIS A 110 -27.54 1.05 11.21
N ARG A 111 -26.64 0.61 12.10
CA ARG A 111 -27.02 -0.15 13.32
C ARG A 111 -28.09 0.55 14.15
N TYR A 112 -28.00 1.88 14.27
CA TYR A 112 -28.97 2.67 15.02
C TYR A 112 -30.36 2.61 14.40
N GLU A 113 -30.46 2.72 13.08
CA GLU A 113 -31.72 2.68 12.34
C GLU A 113 -32.41 1.32 12.46
N LEU A 114 -31.65 0.22 12.34
CA LEU A 114 -32.19 -1.13 12.54
C LEU A 114 -32.77 -1.33 13.94
N ARG A 115 -32.19 -0.71 14.97
CA ARG A 115 -32.66 -0.80 16.36
C ARG A 115 -33.93 0.01 16.63
N GLN A 116 -34.28 0.95 15.76
CA GLN A 116 -35.55 1.68 15.87
C GLN A 116 -36.73 0.88 15.34
N LEU A 117 -36.49 -0.26 14.68
CA LEU A 117 -37.54 -1.11 14.14
C LEU A 117 -38.26 -1.87 15.27
N PRO A 118 -39.61 -1.88 15.28
CA PRO A 118 -40.38 -2.68 16.22
C PRO A 118 -40.00 -4.16 16.15
N GLY A 119 -39.59 -4.74 17.28
CA GLY A 119 -39.21 -6.15 17.37
C GLY A 119 -37.75 -6.47 16.99
N VAL A 120 -36.93 -5.47 16.65
CA VAL A 120 -35.49 -5.67 16.40
C VAL A 120 -34.68 -5.20 17.62
N GLY A 121 -34.13 -6.17 18.36
CA GLY A 121 -33.22 -5.90 19.48
C GLY A 121 -31.79 -5.59 19.01
N ALA A 122 -30.95 -5.11 19.93
CA ALA A 122 -29.53 -4.83 19.65
C ALA A 122 -28.79 -6.04 19.07
N HIS A 123 -29.02 -7.23 19.63
CA HIS A 123 -28.40 -8.47 19.14
C HIS A 123 -28.87 -8.84 17.72
N THR A 124 -30.15 -8.67 17.42
CA THR A 124 -30.71 -8.94 16.09
C THR A 124 -30.17 -7.97 15.05
N ALA A 125 -30.06 -6.68 15.37
CA ALA A 125 -29.47 -5.69 14.47
C ALA A 125 -27.98 -6.00 14.19
N ASP A 126 -27.21 -6.30 15.24
CA ASP A 126 -25.79 -6.63 15.10
C ASP A 126 -25.58 -7.90 14.27
N GLN A 127 -26.39 -8.93 14.50
CA GLN A 127 -26.32 -10.18 13.75
C GLN A 127 -26.75 -10.00 12.28
N ALA A 128 -27.79 -9.21 12.01
CA ALA A 128 -28.24 -8.92 10.66
C ALA A 128 -27.17 -8.17 9.86
N LEU A 129 -26.53 -7.15 10.47
CA LEU A 129 -25.43 -6.42 9.83
C LEU A 129 -24.20 -7.30 9.61
N ALA A 130 -23.84 -8.13 10.59
CA ALA A 130 -22.71 -9.05 10.44
C ALA A 130 -22.96 -10.06 9.31
N ALA A 131 -24.17 -10.62 9.23
CA ALA A 131 -24.54 -11.54 8.15
C ALA A 131 -24.56 -10.84 6.78
N ALA A 132 -25.11 -9.62 6.70
CA ALA A 132 -25.12 -8.84 5.47
C ALA A 132 -23.70 -8.49 5.02
N ALA A 133 -22.81 -8.13 5.95
CA ALA A 133 -21.39 -7.87 5.66
C ALA A 133 -20.64 -9.12 5.19
N GLN A 134 -20.95 -10.30 5.75
CA GLN A 134 -20.38 -11.56 5.29
C GLN A 134 -20.80 -11.89 3.85
N ILE A 135 -22.08 -11.71 3.52
CA ILE A 135 -22.56 -11.88 2.14
C ILE A 135 -21.90 -10.84 1.22
N ALA A 136 -21.82 -9.58 1.64
CA ALA A 136 -21.17 -8.51 0.88
C ALA A 136 -19.70 -8.84 0.58
N HIS A 137 -18.97 -9.38 1.56
CA HIS A 137 -17.59 -9.81 1.37
C HIS A 137 -17.50 -10.96 0.35
N ALA A 138 -18.35 -11.98 0.47
CA ALA A 138 -18.38 -13.09 -0.48
C ALA A 138 -18.74 -12.65 -1.91
N VAL A 139 -19.65 -11.68 -2.06
CA VAL A 139 -19.99 -11.08 -3.36
C VAL A 139 -18.83 -10.26 -3.91
N ARG A 140 -18.16 -9.48 -3.06
CA ARG A 140 -16.99 -8.68 -3.48
C ARG A 140 -15.88 -9.54 -4.05
N ASP A 141 -15.71 -10.76 -3.57
CA ASP A 141 -14.70 -11.70 -4.06
C ASP A 141 -15.06 -12.33 -5.42
N THR A 142 -16.33 -12.30 -5.83
CA THR A 142 -16.80 -12.90 -7.11
C THR A 142 -17.05 -11.88 -8.20
N VAL A 143 -17.30 -10.63 -7.85
CA VAL A 143 -17.54 -9.52 -8.79
C VAL A 143 -16.27 -9.23 -9.60
N SER A 144 -16.45 -9.03 -10.91
CA SER A 144 -15.38 -8.60 -11.82
C SER A 144 -15.76 -7.29 -12.52
N VAL A 145 -14.81 -6.35 -12.56
CA VAL A 145 -14.95 -5.13 -13.36
C VAL A 145 -14.66 -5.47 -14.82
N ARG A 146 -15.65 -5.23 -15.69
CA ARG A 146 -15.51 -5.43 -17.13
C ARG A 146 -15.16 -4.10 -17.77
N ILE A 147 -14.03 -4.06 -18.48
CA ILE A 147 -13.62 -2.91 -19.29
C ILE A 147 -14.09 -3.17 -20.71
N ASP A 148 -15.04 -2.36 -21.18
CA ASP A 148 -15.48 -2.39 -22.57
C ASP A 148 -14.55 -1.51 -23.42
N VAL A 149 -13.92 -2.12 -24.44
CA VAL A 149 -12.98 -1.43 -25.33
C VAL A 149 -13.72 -0.71 -26.45
N ASP A 150 -14.89 -1.20 -26.83
CA ASP A 150 -15.70 -0.66 -27.93
C ASP A 150 -16.64 0.46 -27.46
N ALA A 151 -16.91 0.53 -26.15
CA ALA A 151 -17.67 1.59 -25.49
C ALA A 151 -16.94 2.12 -24.24
N PRO A 152 -15.85 2.88 -24.41
CA PRO A 152 -15.08 3.40 -23.29
C PRO A 152 -15.89 4.42 -22.48
N ASP A 153 -15.95 4.21 -21.17
CA ASP A 153 -16.46 5.19 -20.21
C ASP A 153 -15.30 5.91 -19.47
N ASP A 154 -15.59 7.08 -18.90
CA ASP A 154 -14.60 7.91 -18.20
C ASP A 154 -13.96 7.17 -17.01
N THR A 155 -14.72 6.29 -16.35
CA THR A 155 -14.26 5.55 -15.15
C THR A 155 -13.34 4.40 -15.54
N SER A 156 -13.69 3.64 -16.57
CA SER A 156 -12.86 2.61 -17.18
C SER A 156 -11.55 3.21 -17.70
N THR A 157 -11.61 4.38 -18.33
CA THR A 157 -10.43 5.12 -18.80
C THR A 157 -9.54 5.54 -17.62
N ALA A 158 -10.12 6.13 -16.57
CA ALA A 158 -9.38 6.52 -15.36
C ALA A 158 -8.69 5.31 -14.69
N LEU A 159 -9.37 4.15 -14.65
CA LEU A 159 -8.82 2.92 -14.11
C LEU A 159 -7.63 2.43 -14.94
N VAL A 160 -7.75 2.43 -16.27
CA VAL A 160 -6.66 2.04 -17.17
C VAL A 160 -5.46 2.97 -17.01
N VAL A 161 -5.67 4.29 -16.93
CA VAL A 161 -4.59 5.27 -16.71
C VAL A 161 -3.88 5.03 -15.37
N ALA A 162 -4.64 4.80 -14.30
CA ALA A 162 -4.05 4.52 -12.99
C ALA A 162 -3.27 3.19 -12.98
N LEU A 163 -3.79 2.15 -13.65
CA LEU A 163 -3.12 0.85 -13.78
C LEU A 163 -1.87 0.95 -14.65
N HIS A 164 -1.90 1.74 -15.72
CA HIS A 164 -0.76 1.92 -16.63
C HIS A 164 0.48 2.38 -15.87
N ARG A 165 0.36 3.30 -14.91
CA ARG A 165 1.47 3.73 -14.05
C ARG A 165 2.12 2.58 -13.28
N LEU A 166 1.33 1.59 -12.86
CA LEU A 166 1.85 0.40 -12.17
C LEU A 166 2.46 -0.62 -13.11
N VAL A 167 1.90 -0.76 -14.32
CA VAL A 167 2.38 -1.68 -15.35
C VAL A 167 3.71 -1.21 -15.95
N GLU A 168 3.83 0.08 -16.26
CA GLU A 168 5.05 0.70 -16.79
C GLU A 168 6.24 0.53 -15.84
N ALA A 169 5.98 0.56 -14.53
CA ALA A 169 7.02 0.34 -13.52
C ALA A 169 7.55 -1.12 -13.53
N GLY A 170 6.76 -2.07 -14.05
CA GLY A 170 7.16 -3.45 -14.32
C GLY A 170 7.61 -4.27 -13.10
N ALA A 171 8.23 -5.42 -13.37
CA ALA A 171 8.80 -6.30 -12.34
C ALA A 171 9.98 -5.64 -11.60
N ASP A 172 10.61 -4.64 -12.22
CA ASP A 172 11.76 -3.91 -11.69
C ASP A 172 11.37 -2.99 -10.55
N ALA A 173 10.16 -2.42 -10.56
CA ALA A 173 9.63 -1.65 -9.44
C ALA A 173 9.58 -2.44 -8.15
N ARG A 174 9.19 -3.73 -8.20
CA ARG A 174 9.17 -4.57 -7.00
C ARG A 174 10.58 -4.78 -6.45
N ARG A 175 11.54 -5.09 -7.33
CA ARG A 175 12.96 -5.23 -6.96
C ARG A 175 13.53 -3.94 -6.39
N ALA A 176 13.18 -2.80 -6.96
CA ALA A 176 13.58 -1.47 -6.49
C ALA A 176 13.01 -1.14 -5.11
N VAL A 177 11.73 -1.44 -4.85
CA VAL A 177 11.09 -1.28 -3.54
C VAL A 177 11.76 -2.17 -2.48
N ASP A 178 12.04 -3.43 -2.81
CA ASP A 178 12.71 -4.35 -1.87
C ASP A 178 14.14 -3.89 -1.56
N ALA A 179 14.87 -3.39 -2.56
CA ALA A 179 16.20 -2.82 -2.37
C ALA A 179 16.17 -1.53 -1.53
N ALA A 180 15.21 -0.65 -1.79
CA ALA A 180 14.98 0.58 -1.03
C ALA A 180 14.68 0.31 0.45
N ARG A 181 13.80 -0.66 0.75
CA ARG A 181 13.50 -1.08 2.13
C ARG A 181 14.75 -1.56 2.85
N ARG A 182 15.50 -2.48 2.23
CA ARG A 182 16.77 -2.96 2.81
C ARG A 182 17.80 -1.86 3.06
N LEU A 183 17.79 -0.78 2.28
CA LEU A 183 18.69 0.36 2.49
C LEU A 183 18.21 1.27 3.63
N THR A 184 16.90 1.39 3.81
CA THR A 184 16.29 2.29 4.81
C THR A 184 16.19 1.66 6.21
N GLU A 185 16.17 0.32 6.28
CA GLU A 185 16.15 -0.46 7.53
C GLU A 185 17.53 -0.62 8.19
N ARG A 186 18.61 -0.14 7.56
CA ARG A 186 19.99 -0.18 8.08
C ARG A 186 20.38 1.15 8.70
#